data_AF-A0A182Y7R5-F1
#
_entry.id   AF-A0A182Y7R5-F1
#
_cell.length_a   1.000
_cell.length_b   1.000
_cell.length_c   1.000
_cell.angle_alpha   90.00
_cell.angle_beta   90.00
_cell.angle_gamma   90.00
#
_symmetry.space_group_name_H-M   'P 1'
#
loop_
_entity.id
_entity.type
_entity.pdbx_description
1 polymer ?
#
loop_
_entity_poly.entity_id
_entity_poly.type
_entity_poly.pdbx_seq_one_letter_code
_entity_poly.pdbx_strand_id
1 'polypeptide(L)'
;MSSERMRGSYGSSAKQQLNHEATTEHDAVNNRFIAKREPEVAYCLSCRAQFSESLPNDIIQHYMNRKHEPCCRCLYCNGPMYRYRDSKDAVRYYHDCHRSKRFLDAS
;
A
#
# COMPACT_ATOMS: atom_id res chain seq x y z
N MET A 1 74.31 13.92 -1.76
CA MET A 1 74.84 13.10 -0.66
C MET A 1 74.21 13.56 0.63
N SER A 2 73.70 12.61 1.41
CA SER A 2 73.65 12.63 2.88
C SER A 2 72.75 13.63 3.61
N SER A 3 71.71 13.04 4.19
CA SER A 3 71.55 12.94 5.65
C SER A 3 70.72 13.97 6.42
N GLU A 4 69.61 13.41 6.94
CA GLU A 4 69.18 13.45 8.34
C GLU A 4 68.74 14.80 8.95
N ARG A 5 67.53 14.82 9.54
CA ARG A 5 67.33 14.68 11.00
C ARG A 5 65.91 15.08 11.43
N MET A 6 65.20 14.08 11.94
CA MET A 6 64.36 14.10 13.14
C MET A 6 64.04 15.46 13.80
N ARG A 7 62.76 15.82 13.81
CA ARG A 7 62.04 16.59 14.85
C ARG A 7 60.58 16.13 14.79
N GLY A 8 59.86 15.79 15.86
CA GLY A 8 60.16 15.75 17.27
C GLY A 8 58.90 15.27 18.00
N SER A 9 59.10 14.43 19.02
CA SER A 9 58.30 14.22 20.23
C SER A 9 56.78 14.46 20.15
N TYR A 10 56.01 13.37 20.02
CA TYR A 10 54.58 13.35 20.34
C TYR A 10 54.43 13.21 21.86
N GLY A 11 54.31 14.35 22.53
CA GLY A 11 53.93 14.42 23.94
C GLY A 11 52.43 14.19 24.10
N SER A 12 52.07 13.15 24.85
CA SER A 12 50.73 12.84 25.33
C SER A 12 50.05 14.02 25.99
N SER A 13 48.75 14.21 25.74
CA SER A 13 47.73 14.32 26.80
C SER A 13 46.30 14.37 26.28
N ALA A 14 45.43 13.77 27.10
CA ALA A 14 43.99 14.00 27.24
C ALA A 14 43.03 13.22 26.31
N LYS A 15 42.61 12.07 26.85
CA LYS A 15 41.28 11.45 26.77
C LYS A 15 40.16 12.40 26.29
N GLN A 16 39.49 12.04 25.20
CA GLN A 16 38.08 12.38 25.02
C GLN A 16 37.29 11.13 24.67
N GLN A 17 36.17 11.02 25.37
CA GLN A 17 35.33 9.85 25.52
C GLN A 17 34.67 9.44 24.21
N LEU A 18 34.51 8.12 24.08
CA LEU A 18 33.45 7.47 23.31
C LEU A 18 32.16 8.29 23.37
N ASN A 19 31.73 8.82 22.24
CA ASN A 19 30.31 8.97 21.97
C ASN A 19 30.01 8.08 20.77
N HIS A 20 29.52 6.88 21.09
CA HIS A 20 28.61 6.17 20.21
C HIS A 20 27.48 7.16 19.90
N GLU A 21 27.49 7.78 18.72
CA GLU A 21 26.27 8.31 18.13
C GLU A 21 25.41 7.09 17.77
N ALA A 22 24.66 6.63 18.77
CA ALA A 22 23.49 5.81 18.54
C ALA A 22 22.53 6.65 17.69
N THR A 23 22.41 6.32 16.41
CA THR A 23 21.27 6.70 15.59
C THR A 23 20.03 6.15 16.27
N THR A 24 19.40 6.97 17.11
CA THR A 24 18.20 6.58 17.85
C THR A 24 17.03 6.58 16.89
N GLU A 25 16.43 5.41 16.75
CA GLU A 25 15.37 5.01 15.82
C GLU A 25 14.00 5.65 16.14
N HIS A 26 13.94 6.97 16.28
CA HIS A 26 12.69 7.66 16.62
C HIS A 26 12.45 8.87 15.72
N ASP A 27 12.28 8.62 14.42
CA ASP A 27 11.53 9.55 13.57
C ASP A 27 10.12 9.66 14.15
N ALA A 28 9.89 10.77 14.86
CA ALA A 28 8.66 11.08 15.54
C ALA A 28 7.49 11.17 14.55
N VAL A 29 6.77 10.06 14.36
CA VAL A 29 5.43 10.09 13.76
C VAL A 29 4.52 10.87 14.69
N ASN A 30 4.25 12.11 14.32
CA ASN A 30 3.41 13.02 15.09
C ASN A 30 2.00 12.42 15.22
N ASN A 31 1.51 12.24 16.46
CA ASN A 31 0.19 11.67 16.77
C ASN A 31 -0.98 12.35 16.03
N ARG A 32 -0.80 13.58 15.52
CA ARG A 32 -1.78 14.25 14.64
C ARG A 32 -2.03 13.53 13.31
N PHE A 33 -1.14 12.65 12.87
CA PHE A 33 -1.30 11.85 11.65
C PHE A 33 -1.99 10.49 11.89
N ILE A 34 -2.19 10.08 13.15
CA ILE A 34 -2.91 8.85 13.49
C ILE A 34 -4.38 9.17 13.77
N ALA A 35 -5.01 9.99 12.93
CA ALA A 35 -6.46 9.99 12.88
C ALA A 35 -6.86 8.66 12.25
N LYS A 36 -7.31 7.69 13.06
CA LYS A 36 -7.89 6.43 12.57
C LYS A 36 -9.08 6.80 11.68
N ARG A 37 -8.87 6.85 10.37
CA ARG A 37 -9.98 6.94 9.42
C ARG A 37 -10.72 5.62 9.53
N GLU A 38 -12.01 5.71 9.87
CA GLU A 38 -12.88 4.54 9.78
C GLU A 38 -12.81 4.00 8.35
N PRO A 39 -12.68 2.68 8.16
CA PRO A 39 -12.60 2.10 6.83
C PRO A 39 -13.90 2.40 6.09
N GLU A 40 -13.77 2.95 4.90
CA GLU A 40 -14.90 3.17 4.01
C GLU A 40 -15.52 1.81 3.63
N VAL A 41 -16.85 1.72 3.66
CA VAL A 41 -17.58 0.46 3.41
C VAL A 41 -18.39 0.58 2.13
N ALA A 42 -18.26 -0.43 1.27
CA ALA A 42 -19.05 -0.60 0.06
C ALA A 42 -20.04 -1.77 0.20
N TYR A 43 -21.08 -1.75 -0.65
CA TYR A 43 -22.17 -2.73 -0.63
C TYR A 43 -22.39 -3.36 -2.01
N CYS A 44 -22.26 -4.67 -2.11
CA CYS A 44 -22.54 -5.39 -3.35
C CYS A 44 -24.05 -5.44 -3.62
N LEU A 45 -24.48 -4.98 -4.80
CA LEU A 45 -25.90 -4.97 -5.15
C LEU A 45 -26.43 -6.34 -5.59
N SER A 46 -25.55 -7.32 -5.80
CA SER A 46 -25.93 -8.69 -6.18
C SER A 46 -26.10 -9.59 -4.95
N CYS A 47 -25.14 -9.60 -4.01
CA CYS A 47 -25.20 -10.47 -2.83
C CYS A 47 -25.54 -9.76 -1.52
N ARG A 48 -25.73 -8.44 -1.55
CA ARG A 48 -26.07 -7.64 -0.36
C ARG A 48 -25.02 -7.67 0.76
N ALA A 49 -23.80 -8.12 0.46
CA ALA A 49 -22.72 -8.14 1.43
C ALA A 49 -21.95 -6.83 1.43
N GLN A 50 -21.49 -6.47 2.62
CA GLN A 50 -20.57 -5.36 2.85
C GLN A 50 -19.13 -5.82 2.65
N PHE A 51 -18.29 -4.93 2.15
CA PHE A 51 -16.84 -5.12 2.07
C PHE A 51 -16.14 -3.77 2.23
N SER A 52 -14.87 -3.79 2.64
CA SER A 52 -14.04 -2.59 2.74
C SER A 52 -13.82 -1.97 1.35
N GLU A 53 -13.80 -0.65 1.27
CA GLU A 53 -13.38 0.13 0.09
C GLU A 53 -12.08 0.89 0.40
N SER A 54 -11.38 0.53 1.48
CA SER A 54 -10.14 1.18 1.89
C SER A 54 -9.04 1.03 0.84
N LEU A 55 -9.02 -0.10 0.12
CA LEU A 55 -8.09 -0.36 -0.98
C LEU A 55 -8.83 -0.88 -2.22
N PRO A 56 -8.38 -0.54 -3.44
CA PRO A 56 -8.94 -1.10 -4.68
C PRO A 56 -8.95 -2.64 -4.72
N ASN A 57 -7.98 -3.26 -4.03
CA ASN A 57 -7.88 -4.71 -3.93
C ASN A 57 -9.08 -5.34 -3.20
N ASP A 58 -9.72 -4.64 -2.28
CA ASP A 58 -10.86 -5.19 -1.53
C ASP A 58 -12.06 -5.47 -2.45
N ILE A 59 -12.29 -4.57 -3.41
CA ILE A 59 -13.30 -4.74 -4.47
C ILE A 59 -12.96 -5.95 -5.34
N ILE A 60 -11.70 -6.07 -5.77
CA ILE A 60 -11.24 -7.20 -6.59
C ILE A 60 -11.46 -8.52 -5.86
N GLN A 61 -11.01 -8.61 -4.61
CA GLN A 61 -11.16 -9.79 -3.77
C GLN A 61 -12.63 -10.17 -3.58
N HIS A 62 -13.52 -9.20 -3.38
CA HIS A 62 -14.95 -9.48 -3.25
C HIS A 62 -15.50 -10.22 -4.48
N TYR A 63 -15.23 -9.70 -5.68
CA TYR A 63 -15.75 -10.27 -6.93
C TYR A 63 -14.97 -11.50 -7.43
N MET A 64 -13.75 -11.73 -6.93
CA MET A 64 -13.01 -12.97 -7.18
C MET A 64 -13.49 -14.13 -6.30
N ASN A 65 -13.81 -13.86 -5.04
CA ASN A 65 -14.14 -14.91 -4.07
C ASN A 65 -15.63 -15.31 -4.09
N ARG A 66 -16.47 -14.53 -4.77
CA ARG A 66 -17.92 -14.77 -4.84
C ARG A 66 -18.40 -14.63 -6.28
N LYS A 67 -19.04 -15.69 -6.78
CA LYS A 67 -19.70 -15.65 -8.09
C LYS A 67 -20.96 -14.79 -8.00
N HIS A 68 -21.07 -13.81 -8.89
CA HIS A 68 -22.23 -12.92 -9.00
C HIS A 68 -22.74 -12.95 -10.44
N GLU A 69 -24.02 -12.67 -10.63
CA GLU A 69 -24.57 -12.44 -11.97
C GLU A 69 -24.12 -11.06 -12.50
N PRO A 70 -23.54 -10.98 -13.72
CA PRO A 70 -23.14 -9.71 -14.32
C PRO A 70 -24.36 -8.84 -14.64
N CYS A 71 -24.25 -7.53 -14.41
CA CYS A 71 -25.32 -6.58 -14.72
C CYS A 71 -25.26 -6.01 -16.14
N CYS A 72 -24.06 -5.96 -16.73
CA CYS A 72 -23.81 -5.51 -18.09
C CYS A 72 -22.45 -6.03 -18.56
N ARG A 73 -22.05 -5.65 -19.78
CA ARG A 73 -20.78 -6.06 -20.39
C ARG A 73 -19.87 -4.86 -20.63
N CYS A 74 -18.56 -5.08 -20.48
CA CYS A 74 -17.55 -4.08 -20.74
C CYS A 74 -17.46 -3.78 -22.24
N LEU A 75 -17.53 -2.50 -22.61
CA LEU A 75 -17.50 -2.07 -24.01
C LEU A 75 -16.18 -2.43 -24.72
N TYR A 76 -15.08 -2.60 -23.98
CA TYR A 76 -13.74 -2.79 -24.56
C TYR A 76 -13.32 -4.25 -24.73
N CYS A 77 -13.72 -5.14 -23.82
CA CYS A 77 -13.33 -6.55 -23.84
C CYS A 77 -14.53 -7.51 -23.89
N ASN A 78 -15.74 -6.95 -23.88
CA ASN A 78 -16.99 -7.70 -23.77
C ASN A 78 -17.05 -8.59 -22.51
N GLY A 79 -16.25 -8.35 -21.48
CA GLY A 79 -16.24 -9.11 -20.24
C GLY A 79 -17.39 -8.74 -19.28
N PRO A 80 -17.66 -9.56 -18.25
CA PRO A 80 -18.73 -9.30 -17.28
C PRO A 80 -18.44 -8.07 -16.40
N MET A 81 -19.44 -7.24 -16.15
CA MET A 81 -19.37 -6.11 -15.22
C MET A 81 -20.36 -6.29 -14.06
N TYR A 82 -19.93 -5.84 -12.88
CA TYR A 82 -20.70 -5.94 -11.65
C TYR A 82 -20.91 -4.57 -11.03
N ARG A 83 -21.94 -4.44 -10.19
CA ARG A 83 -22.33 -3.17 -9.59
C ARG A 83 -22.31 -3.23 -8.06
N TYR A 84 -21.75 -2.21 -7.46
CA TYR A 84 -21.76 -2.00 -6.01
C TYR A 84 -22.11 -0.54 -5.71
N ARG A 85 -22.41 -0.27 -4.45
CA ARG A 85 -22.65 1.05 -3.91
C ARG A 85 -21.43 1.42 -3.05
N ASP A 86 -20.81 2.55 -3.34
CA ASP A 86 -19.64 3.04 -2.60
C ASP A 86 -20.03 3.63 -1.24
N SER A 87 -19.02 4.03 -0.46
CA SER A 87 -19.19 4.67 0.85
C SER A 87 -20.01 5.98 0.82
N LYS A 88 -20.18 6.57 -0.37
CA LYS A 88 -20.91 7.81 -0.62
C LYS A 88 -22.29 7.56 -1.23
N ASP A 89 -22.79 6.33 -1.16
CA ASP A 89 -24.08 5.89 -1.70
C ASP A 89 -24.17 5.95 -3.24
N ALA A 90 -23.05 6.15 -3.95
CA ALA A 90 -23.04 6.20 -5.41
C ALA A 90 -22.90 4.79 -6.01
N VAL A 91 -23.63 4.54 -7.10
CA VAL A 91 -23.51 3.28 -7.83
C VAL A 91 -22.24 3.28 -8.67
N ARG A 92 -21.39 2.29 -8.43
CA ARG A 92 -20.13 2.05 -9.14
C ARG A 92 -20.17 0.72 -9.87
N TYR A 93 -19.32 0.63 -10.89
CA TYR A 93 -19.16 -0.58 -11.67
C TYR A 93 -17.74 -1.13 -11.50
N TYR A 94 -17.65 -2.43 -11.24
CA TYR A 94 -16.40 -3.17 -11.18
C TYR A 94 -16.30 -4.13 -12.37
N HIS A 95 -15.10 -4.20 -12.95
CA HIS A 95 -14.75 -5.10 -14.02
C HIS A 95 -13.23 -5.24 -14.13
N ASP A 96 -12.74 -6.43 -14.49
CA ASP A 96 -11.32 -6.70 -14.76
C ASP A 96 -11.10 -7.06 -16.23
N CYS A 97 -10.65 -6.08 -17.01
CA CYS A 97 -10.35 -6.27 -18.44
C CYS A 97 -9.22 -7.27 -18.69
N HIS A 98 -8.21 -7.30 -17.82
CA HIS A 98 -7.03 -8.13 -18.02
C HIS A 98 -7.40 -9.60 -17.91
N ARG A 99 -8.16 -9.95 -16.86
CA ARG A 99 -8.67 -11.31 -16.65
C ARG A 99 -9.61 -11.75 -17.75
N SER A 100 -10.56 -10.90 -18.15
CA SER A 100 -11.54 -11.23 -19.18
C SER A 100 -10.88 -11.44 -20.56
N LYS A 101 -9.91 -10.61 -20.95
CA LYS A 101 -9.18 -10.78 -22.21
C LYS A 101 -8.34 -12.06 -22.25
N ARG A 102 -7.87 -12.52 -21.09
CA ARG A 102 -7.09 -13.76 -20.95
C ARG A 102 -7.95 -14.98 -20.67
N PHE A 103 -9.29 -14.85 -20.70
CA PHE A 103 -10.23 -15.92 -20.40
C PHE A 103 -9.98 -16.61 -19.04
N LEU A 104 -9.44 -15.88 -18.06
CA LEU A 104 -9.12 -16.41 -16.73
C LEU A 104 -10.35 -16.58 -15.83
N ASP A 105 -11.52 -16.17 -16.31
CA ASP A 105 -12.79 -16.25 -15.58
C ASP A 105 -13.61 -17.51 -15.95
N ALA A 106 -13.13 -18.36 -16.88
CA ALA A 106 -13.86 -19.50 -17.45
C ALA A 106 -13.71 -20.84 -16.69
N SER A 107 -13.59 -20.82 -15.36
CA SER A 107 -13.47 -22.04 -14.51
C SER A 107 -14.70 -22.34 -13.66
#